data_AF-A0A7L4PJS6-F1
#
_entry.id   AF-A0A7L4PJS6-F1
#
_cell.length_a   1.000
_cell.length_b   1.000
_cell.length_c   1.000
_cell.angle_alpha   90.00
_cell.angle_beta   90.00
_cell.angle_gamma   90.00
#
_symmetry.space_group_name_H-M   'P 1'
#
loop_
_entity.id
_entity.type
_entity.pdbx_description
1 polymer ?
#
loop_
_entity_poly.entity_id
_entity_poly.type
_entity_poly.pdbx_seq_one_letter_code
_entity_poly.pdbx_strand_id
1 'polypeptide(L)'
;MMGEVVVLASLRDAASMNIARRMLELESWEEKGGYSACRNYRLVFVKEELVTQRELVPKLEALGLRPDLVVFASRHVAKEGIPWLGGHFTGTLDGGCRLSRAAPWALKSLIHNLSAQAPPDFRVSAEATHHGPVDMTVPSVFAEIGSTEKEWSDLQAGTAVARSILKLAPIESPVFLGFGGGHYVARQTALL
;
A
#
# COMPACT_ATOMS: atom_id res chain seq x y z
N MET A 1 -1.14 -4.77 -20.57
CA MET A 1 -1.95 -5.25 -19.41
C MET A 1 -1.07 -5.15 -18.18
N MET A 2 -1.61 -4.70 -17.05
CA MET A 2 -0.90 -4.77 -15.76
C MET A 2 -0.71 -6.25 -15.42
N GLY A 3 0.51 -6.67 -15.12
CA GLY A 3 0.79 -8.07 -14.79
C GLY A 3 0.49 -8.38 -13.33
N GLU A 4 1.23 -9.31 -12.73
CA GLU A 4 0.89 -9.85 -11.41
C GLU A 4 1.07 -8.81 -10.30
N VAL A 5 0.04 -8.60 -9.48
CA VAL A 5 0.06 -7.69 -8.33
C VAL A 5 -0.07 -8.51 -7.05
N VAL A 6 0.95 -8.46 -6.19
CA VAL A 6 0.87 -9.06 -4.86
C VAL A 6 0.43 -7.99 -3.86
N VAL A 7 -0.67 -8.24 -3.16
CA VAL A 7 -1.09 -7.45 -2.00
C VAL A 7 -0.68 -8.20 -0.75
N LEU A 8 0.21 -7.60 0.03
CA LEU A 8 0.71 -8.16 1.28
C LEU A 8 -0.08 -7.56 2.46
N ALA A 9 -0.61 -8.42 3.32
CA ALA A 9 -1.35 -8.04 4.52
C ALA A 9 -0.76 -8.74 5.75
N SER A 10 -0.58 -8.03 6.86
CA SER A 10 -0.11 -8.64 8.10
C SER A 10 -1.28 -9.10 8.97
N LEU A 11 -1.19 -10.32 9.50
CA LEU A 11 -2.14 -10.86 10.48
C LEU A 11 -2.08 -10.12 11.84
N ARG A 12 -1.06 -9.28 12.07
CA ARG A 12 -0.88 -8.47 13.30
C ARG A 12 -1.35 -7.02 13.15
N ASP A 13 -1.77 -6.62 11.96
CA ASP A 13 -2.16 -5.25 11.64
C ASP A 13 -3.68 -5.20 11.41
N ALA A 14 -4.38 -4.46 12.27
CA ALA A 14 -5.83 -4.31 12.21
C ALA A 14 -6.30 -3.68 10.89
N ALA A 15 -5.56 -2.70 10.35
CA ALA A 15 -5.87 -2.10 9.06
C ALA A 15 -5.61 -3.09 7.93
N SER A 16 -4.49 -3.82 7.96
CA SER A 16 -4.23 -4.89 6.98
C SER A 16 -5.38 -5.88 6.92
N MET A 17 -5.85 -6.36 8.07
CA MET A 17 -6.93 -7.34 8.14
C MET A 17 -8.27 -6.76 7.70
N ASN A 18 -8.54 -5.49 8.01
CA ASN A 18 -9.71 -4.79 7.52
C ASN A 18 -9.70 -4.71 5.98
N ILE A 19 -8.63 -4.17 5.39
CA ILE A 19 -8.46 -4.05 3.93
C ILE A 19 -8.61 -5.41 3.26
N ALA A 20 -7.88 -6.43 3.75
CA ALA A 20 -7.90 -7.77 3.17
C ALA A 20 -9.29 -8.40 3.19
N ARG A 21 -10.03 -8.29 4.30
CA ARG A 21 -11.43 -8.78 4.39
C ARG A 21 -12.33 -8.08 3.38
N ARG A 22 -12.22 -6.76 3.25
CA ARG A 22 -13.00 -6.00 2.26
C ARG A 22 -12.64 -6.40 0.83
N MET A 23 -11.37 -6.67 0.53
CA MET A 23 -10.96 -7.20 -0.78
C MET A 23 -11.64 -8.54 -1.09
N LEU A 24 -11.68 -9.46 -0.12
CA LEU A 24 -12.32 -10.78 -0.24
C LEU A 24 -13.84 -10.69 -0.41
N GLU A 25 -14.48 -9.64 0.11
CA GLU A 25 -15.92 -9.40 -0.04
C GLU A 25 -16.30 -8.72 -1.36
N LEU A 26 -15.40 -7.94 -1.94
CA LEU A 26 -15.67 -7.14 -3.15
C LEU A 26 -15.61 -7.95 -4.44
N GLU A 27 -14.89 -9.06 -4.44
CA GLU A 27 -14.58 -9.86 -5.63
C GLU A 27 -14.56 -11.34 -5.26
N SER A 28 -14.67 -12.23 -6.25
CA SER A 28 -14.50 -13.67 -6.03
C SER A 28 -13.02 -14.05 -6.04
N TRP A 29 -12.54 -14.63 -4.94
CA TRP A 29 -11.16 -15.10 -4.78
C TRP A 29 -11.10 -16.62 -4.69
N GLU A 30 -10.08 -17.21 -5.31
CA GLU A 30 -9.81 -18.64 -5.22
C GLU A 30 -8.63 -18.87 -4.27
N GLU A 31 -8.81 -19.74 -3.28
CA GLU A 31 -7.73 -20.13 -2.38
C GLU A 31 -6.69 -20.99 -3.12
N LYS A 32 -5.42 -20.62 -2.96
CA LYS A 32 -4.26 -21.36 -3.46
C LYS A 32 -3.37 -21.75 -2.27
N GLY A 33 -2.38 -22.60 -2.53
CA GLY A 33 -1.38 -22.97 -1.53
C GLY A 33 -0.53 -21.77 -1.10
N GLY A 34 -0.97 -21.01 -0.11
CA GLY A 34 -0.24 -19.89 0.50
C GLY A 34 -0.72 -18.49 0.13
N TYR A 35 -1.73 -18.34 -0.71
CA TYR A 35 -2.32 -17.05 -1.08
C TYR A 35 -3.73 -17.23 -1.67
N SER A 36 -4.51 -16.16 -1.74
CA SER A 36 -5.78 -16.15 -2.48
C SER A 36 -5.61 -15.40 -3.80
N ALA A 37 -6.26 -15.86 -4.88
CA ALA A 37 -6.10 -15.30 -6.22
C ALA A 37 -7.40 -14.70 -6.77
N CYS A 38 -7.32 -13.50 -7.36
CA CYS A 38 -8.41 -12.89 -8.12
C CYS A 38 -7.83 -12.12 -9.30
N ARG A 39 -8.18 -12.51 -10.55
CA ARG A 39 -7.59 -11.93 -11.77
C ARG A 39 -6.05 -11.95 -11.70
N ASN A 40 -5.41 -10.80 -11.86
CA ASN A 40 -3.96 -10.63 -11.73
C ASN A 40 -3.50 -10.32 -10.28
N TYR A 41 -4.41 -10.24 -9.32
CA TYR A 41 -4.10 -9.99 -7.91
C TYR A 41 -3.85 -11.29 -7.13
N ARG A 42 -2.92 -11.21 -6.18
CA ARG A 42 -2.56 -12.25 -5.23
C ARG A 42 -2.59 -11.65 -3.83
N LEU A 43 -3.46 -12.12 -2.95
CA LEU A 43 -3.52 -11.68 -1.57
C LEU A 43 -2.69 -12.64 -0.72
N VAL A 44 -1.62 -12.14 -0.12
CA VAL A 44 -0.66 -12.92 0.69
C VAL A 44 -0.70 -12.41 2.12
N PHE A 45 -0.91 -13.32 3.07
CA PHE A 45 -0.88 -13.02 4.50
C PHE A 45 0.47 -13.37 5.11
N VAL A 46 1.01 -12.46 5.91
CA VAL A 46 2.26 -12.66 6.68
C VAL A 46 2.00 -12.51 8.18
N LYS A 47 2.88 -13.08 9.00
CA LYS A 47 2.75 -13.04 10.47
C LYS A 47 3.54 -11.90 11.10
N GLU A 48 4.44 -11.28 10.36
CA GLU A 48 5.33 -10.21 10.80
C GLU A 48 4.78 -8.83 10.40
N GLU A 49 5.34 -7.78 10.99
CA GLU A 49 5.06 -6.39 10.62
C GLU A 49 5.58 -6.12 9.20
N LEU A 50 4.77 -5.47 8.35
CA LEU A 50 5.12 -5.23 6.94
C LEU A 50 6.41 -4.41 6.79
N VAL A 51 6.64 -3.47 7.69
CA VAL A 51 7.84 -2.61 7.71
C VAL A 51 9.14 -3.36 8.03
N THR A 52 9.03 -4.59 8.57
CA THR A 52 10.16 -5.43 8.97
C THR A 52 10.50 -6.52 7.96
N GLN A 53 9.74 -6.61 6.87
CA GLN A 53 9.97 -7.61 5.83
C GLN A 53 11.40 -7.47 5.27
N ARG A 54 12.00 -8.62 5.00
CA ARG A 54 13.32 -8.76 4.37
C ARG A 54 13.28 -9.92 3.40
N GLU A 55 14.00 -9.79 2.29
CA GLU A 55 14.07 -10.82 1.26
C GLU A 55 12.67 -11.25 0.80
N LEU A 56 11.74 -10.29 0.73
CA LEU A 56 10.33 -10.57 0.41
C LEU A 56 10.21 -11.15 -1.01
N VAL A 57 10.96 -10.61 -1.97
CA VAL A 57 10.89 -11.06 -3.37
C VAL A 57 11.26 -12.56 -3.50
N PRO A 58 12.41 -13.05 -2.99
CA PRO A 58 12.68 -14.49 -2.95
C PRO A 58 11.60 -15.33 -2.26
N LYS A 59 11.01 -14.84 -1.17
CA LYS A 59 9.91 -15.54 -0.47
C LYS A 59 8.66 -15.67 -1.34
N LEU A 60 8.32 -14.63 -2.10
CA LEU A 60 7.21 -14.67 -3.06
C LEU A 60 7.52 -15.60 -4.24
N GLU A 61 8.75 -15.61 -4.74
CA GLU A 61 9.19 -16.55 -5.79
C GLU A 61 9.11 -18.01 -5.33
N ALA A 62 9.42 -18.29 -4.07
CA ALA A 62 9.26 -19.62 -3.47
C ALA A 62 7.78 -20.07 -3.39
N LEU A 63 6.83 -19.13 -3.39
CA LEU A 63 5.39 -19.40 -3.52
C LEU A 63 4.93 -19.50 -4.99
N GLY A 64 5.86 -19.41 -5.95
CA GLY A 64 5.57 -19.42 -7.38
C GLY A 64 5.08 -18.07 -7.92
N LEU A 65 5.21 -16.98 -7.15
CA LEU A 65 4.77 -15.65 -7.53
C LEU A 65 5.92 -14.83 -8.13
N ARG A 66 5.62 -14.02 -9.15
CA ARG A 66 6.57 -13.11 -9.81
C ARG A 66 5.87 -11.76 -10.04
N PRO A 67 5.70 -10.96 -8.97
CA PRO A 67 4.94 -9.72 -9.06
C PRO A 67 5.66 -8.67 -9.91
N ASP A 68 4.88 -7.94 -10.71
CA ASP A 68 5.29 -6.67 -11.31
C ASP A 68 5.09 -5.49 -10.34
N LEU A 69 4.24 -5.67 -9.34
CA LEU A 69 3.96 -4.70 -8.28
C LEU A 69 3.68 -5.43 -6.95
N VAL A 70 4.23 -4.89 -5.87
CA VAL A 70 3.84 -5.25 -4.49
C VAL A 70 3.13 -4.08 -3.82
N VAL A 71 1.92 -4.32 -3.31
CA VAL A 71 1.17 -3.36 -2.50
C VAL A 71 1.16 -3.84 -1.05
N PHE A 72 1.67 -3.03 -0.13
CA PHE A 72 1.61 -3.30 1.30
C PHE A 72 0.34 -2.65 1.85
N ALA A 73 -0.66 -3.45 2.23
CA ALA A 73 -1.87 -2.95 2.86
C ALA A 73 -1.61 -2.82 4.36
N SER A 74 -1.44 -1.61 4.90
CA SER A 74 -0.98 -1.42 6.30
C SER A 74 -1.75 -0.34 7.06
N ARG A 75 -1.49 -0.25 8.37
CA ARG A 75 -1.85 0.91 9.19
C ARG A 75 -0.81 2.02 9.06
N HIS A 76 -1.29 3.26 9.10
CA HIS A 76 -0.51 4.43 9.46
C HIS A 76 -0.73 4.77 10.94
N VAL A 77 0.34 5.18 11.65
CA VAL A 77 0.27 5.58 13.06
C VAL A 77 0.75 7.01 13.23
N ALA A 78 -0.15 7.91 13.63
CA ALA A 78 0.18 9.31 13.89
C ALA A 78 -0.34 9.76 15.26
N LYS A 79 0.49 10.51 16.01
CA LYS A 79 0.13 11.05 17.33
C LYS A 79 -1.06 12.01 17.30
N GLU A 80 -1.26 12.70 16.18
CA GLU A 80 -2.32 13.69 16.02
C GLU A 80 -3.71 13.05 15.84
N GLY A 81 -3.79 11.72 15.64
CA GLY A 81 -5.07 10.99 15.57
C GLY A 81 -5.94 11.39 14.37
N ILE A 82 -5.34 11.88 13.29
CA ILE A 82 -6.05 12.37 12.11
C ILE A 82 -6.59 11.19 11.29
N PRO A 83 -7.88 11.13 10.96
CA PRO A 83 -8.39 10.17 10.00
C PRO A 83 -7.80 10.42 8.62
N TRP A 84 -7.10 9.41 8.11
CA TRP A 84 -6.24 9.58 6.95
C TRP A 84 -6.18 8.29 6.11
N LEU A 85 -6.20 8.42 4.79
CA LEU A 85 -5.93 7.34 3.85
C LEU A 85 -4.82 7.80 2.90
N GLY A 86 -3.97 6.88 2.50
CA GLY A 86 -2.95 7.25 1.54
C GLY A 86 -1.94 6.17 1.26
N GLY A 87 -0.74 6.60 0.91
CA GLY A 87 0.34 5.70 0.58
C GLY A 87 1.66 6.40 0.37
N HIS A 88 2.72 5.61 0.36
CA HIS A 88 4.07 6.12 0.20
C HIS A 88 5.04 5.03 -0.28
N PHE A 89 6.29 5.43 -0.50
CA PHE A 89 7.39 4.51 -0.80
C PHE A 89 8.24 4.30 0.46
N THR A 90 8.97 3.19 0.51
CA THR A 90 9.82 2.87 1.65
C THR A 90 11.29 3.16 1.40
N GLY A 91 11.99 3.53 2.47
CA GLY A 91 13.39 3.88 2.44
C GLY A 91 13.85 4.56 3.72
N THR A 92 15.14 4.49 4.00
CA THR A 92 15.79 5.19 5.10
C THR A 92 16.87 6.11 4.55
N LEU A 93 16.75 7.41 4.83
CA LEU A 93 17.73 8.40 4.41
C LEU A 93 18.91 8.51 5.39
N ASP A 94 18.66 8.22 6.67
CA ASP A 94 19.66 8.27 7.73
C ASP A 94 20.63 7.09 7.66
N GLY A 95 21.93 7.36 7.85
CA GLY A 95 22.93 6.32 8.05
C GLY A 95 23.28 5.47 6.82
N GLY A 96 22.94 5.91 5.60
CA GLY A 96 23.42 5.27 4.37
C GLY A 96 22.43 5.16 3.20
N CYS A 97 21.43 6.04 3.12
CA CYS A 97 20.43 6.15 2.03
C CYS A 97 20.10 4.82 1.33
N ARG A 98 19.15 4.08 1.89
CA ARG A 98 18.64 2.82 1.31
C ARG A 98 17.20 2.99 0.91
N LEU A 99 16.90 2.83 -0.36
CA LEU A 99 15.57 3.05 -0.94
C LEU A 99 15.08 1.77 -1.60
N SER A 100 13.82 1.44 -1.35
CA SER A 100 13.12 0.42 -2.13
C SER A 100 12.74 0.94 -3.52
N ARG A 101 12.57 0.05 -4.48
CA ARG A 101 12.12 0.43 -5.82
C ARG A 101 10.69 0.99 -5.76
N ALA A 102 10.55 2.29 -6.05
CA ALA A 102 9.26 2.96 -6.03
C ALA A 102 8.34 2.52 -7.20
N ALA A 103 7.04 2.62 -6.99
CA ALA A 103 6.00 2.48 -8.02
C ALA A 103 5.21 3.79 -8.23
N PRO A 104 5.77 4.80 -8.93
CA PRO A 104 5.14 6.13 -9.10
C PRO A 104 3.72 6.10 -9.66
N TRP A 105 3.49 5.31 -10.72
CA TRP A 105 2.17 5.18 -11.33
C TRP A 105 1.16 4.58 -10.35
N ALA A 106 1.59 3.64 -9.50
CA ALA A 106 0.72 2.95 -8.57
C ALA A 106 0.31 3.87 -7.42
N LEU A 107 1.25 4.66 -6.88
CA LEU A 107 0.93 5.69 -5.89
C LEU A 107 -0.03 6.73 -6.46
N LYS A 108 0.21 7.23 -7.68
CA LYS A 108 -0.70 8.18 -8.33
C LYS A 108 -2.11 7.59 -8.50
N SER A 109 -2.19 6.37 -9.03
CA SER A 109 -3.46 5.66 -9.20
C SER A 109 -4.18 5.41 -7.87
N LEU A 110 -3.44 5.05 -6.82
CA LEU A 110 -3.98 4.87 -5.47
C LEU A 110 -4.58 6.17 -4.94
N ILE A 111 -3.83 7.28 -4.94
CA ILE A 111 -4.29 8.58 -4.43
C ILE A 111 -5.49 9.09 -5.22
N HIS A 112 -5.47 8.97 -6.55
CA HIS A 112 -6.62 9.30 -7.40
C HIS A 112 -7.86 8.48 -7.02
N ASN A 113 -7.71 7.15 -6.87
CA ASN A 113 -8.80 6.27 -6.52
C ASN A 113 -9.35 6.53 -5.12
N LEU A 114 -8.48 6.85 -4.15
CA LEU A 114 -8.87 7.19 -2.78
C LEU A 114 -9.62 8.51 -2.75
N SER A 115 -9.19 9.52 -3.51
CA SER A 115 -9.86 10.83 -3.56
C SER A 115 -11.33 10.74 -4.00
N ALA A 116 -11.68 9.72 -4.78
CA ALA A 116 -13.05 9.46 -5.22
C ALA A 116 -13.86 8.55 -4.27
N GLN A 117 -13.23 7.89 -3.30
CA GLN A 117 -13.83 6.81 -2.51
C GLN A 117 -13.68 6.98 -1.00
N ALA A 118 -12.83 7.91 -0.55
CA ALA A 118 -12.59 8.15 0.87
C ALA A 118 -13.88 8.61 1.57
N PRO A 119 -14.13 8.13 2.81
CA PRO A 119 -15.21 8.68 3.62
C PRO A 119 -14.97 10.19 3.87
N PRO A 120 -16.02 11.01 4.04
CA PRO A 120 -15.91 12.47 4.12
C PRO A 120 -14.92 13.01 5.18
N ASP A 121 -14.74 12.28 6.29
CA ASP A 121 -13.89 12.71 7.40
C ASP A 121 -12.41 12.32 7.22
N PHE A 122 -12.09 11.55 6.18
CA PHE A 122 -10.72 11.08 5.93
C PHE A 122 -9.99 12.00 4.96
N ARG A 123 -8.81 12.46 5.39
CA ARG A 123 -7.88 13.14 4.48
C ARG A 123 -7.21 12.14 3.57
N VAL A 124 -6.99 12.53 2.32
CA VAL A 124 -6.22 11.72 1.36
C VAL A 124 -4.93 12.45 1.02
N SER A 125 -3.78 11.81 1.22
CA SER A 125 -2.50 12.34 0.74
C SER A 125 -1.47 11.24 0.52
N ALA A 126 -0.37 11.57 -0.16
CA ALA A 126 0.83 10.78 -0.07
C ALA A 126 1.60 11.09 1.23
N GLU A 127 2.59 10.27 1.57
CA GLU A 127 3.60 10.59 2.57
C GLU A 127 5.01 10.59 1.99
N ALA A 128 5.93 11.18 2.75
CA ALA A 128 7.36 11.12 2.49
C ALA A 128 7.87 9.67 2.54
N THR A 129 8.93 9.40 1.78
CA THR A 129 9.61 8.10 1.84
C THR A 129 10.19 7.84 3.23
N HIS A 130 9.77 6.76 3.88
CA HIS A 130 10.24 6.42 5.22
C HIS A 130 10.11 4.91 5.52
N HIS A 131 10.77 4.48 6.61
CA HIS A 131 10.84 3.11 7.15
C HIS A 131 11.18 1.99 6.14
N GLY A 132 11.17 0.73 6.61
CA GLY A 132 11.43 -0.45 5.78
C GLY A 132 10.18 -1.01 5.09
N PRO A 133 10.31 -2.01 4.20
CA PRO A 133 11.53 -2.63 3.74
C PRO A 133 12.38 -1.68 2.89
N VAL A 134 13.69 -1.89 2.84
CA VAL A 134 14.67 -1.06 2.10
C VAL A 134 15.43 -1.84 1.03
N ASP A 135 14.98 -3.05 0.73
CA ASP A 135 15.60 -4.03 -0.16
C ASP A 135 14.65 -4.51 -1.27
N MET A 136 13.52 -3.83 -1.50
CA MET A 136 12.59 -4.22 -2.57
C MET A 136 13.17 -3.91 -3.95
N THR A 137 13.34 -4.96 -4.75
CA THR A 137 13.78 -4.90 -6.15
C THR A 137 12.61 -4.85 -7.15
N VAL A 138 11.43 -5.26 -6.71
CA VAL A 138 10.15 -5.13 -7.42
C VAL A 138 9.51 -3.79 -7.04
N PRO A 139 8.91 -3.04 -7.99
CA PRO A 139 8.17 -1.83 -7.67
C PRO A 139 7.17 -2.06 -6.53
N SER A 140 7.16 -1.17 -5.54
CA SER A 140 6.25 -1.28 -4.41
C SER A 140 5.69 0.03 -3.92
N VAL A 141 4.56 -0.07 -3.21
CA VAL A 141 3.86 1.04 -2.57
C VAL A 141 3.13 0.57 -1.32
N PHE A 142 3.11 1.39 -0.27
CA PHE A 142 2.22 1.20 0.88
C PHE A 142 0.86 1.84 0.60
N ALA A 143 -0.21 1.17 1.01
CA ALA A 143 -1.58 1.64 0.91
C ALA A 143 -2.22 1.52 2.29
N GLU A 144 -2.58 2.65 2.90
CA GLU A 144 -2.70 2.72 4.34
C GLU A 144 -3.98 3.37 4.85
N ILE A 145 -4.33 2.98 6.08
CA ILE A 145 -5.38 3.59 6.89
C ILE A 145 -4.74 4.14 8.16
N GLY A 146 -4.91 5.42 8.42
CA GLY A 146 -4.47 6.11 9.62
C GLY A 146 -5.60 6.79 10.37
N SER A 147 -5.42 7.14 11.64
CA SER A 147 -4.12 7.09 12.36
C SER A 147 -4.15 6.27 13.63
N THR A 148 -5.32 5.76 14.03
CA THR A 148 -5.55 5.02 15.27
C THR A 148 -6.40 3.78 15.03
N GLU A 149 -6.54 2.94 16.06
CA GLU A 149 -7.38 1.74 16.01
C GLU A 149 -8.83 2.01 15.56
N LYS A 150 -9.37 3.20 15.91
CA LYS A 150 -10.69 3.63 15.45
C LYS A 150 -10.76 3.65 13.92
N GLU A 151 -9.76 4.23 13.26
CA GLU A 151 -9.73 4.30 11.80
C GLU A 151 -9.31 2.98 11.18
N TRP A 152 -8.35 2.26 11.76
CA TRP A 152 -7.90 0.96 11.26
C TRP A 152 -9.04 -0.06 11.19
N SER A 153 -10.00 0.04 12.10
CA SER A 153 -11.20 -0.81 12.15
C SER A 153 -12.42 -0.23 11.41
N ASP A 154 -12.32 0.97 10.83
CA ASP A 154 -13.42 1.58 10.09
C ASP A 154 -13.68 0.82 8.78
N LEU A 155 -14.88 0.27 8.65
CA LEU A 155 -15.25 -0.58 7.51
C LEU A 155 -15.33 0.20 6.19
N GLN A 156 -15.67 1.49 6.24
CA GLN A 156 -15.72 2.34 5.05
C GLN A 156 -14.30 2.70 4.59
N ALA A 157 -13.40 3.00 5.52
CA ALA A 157 -11.98 3.18 5.23
C ALA A 157 -11.35 1.93 4.61
N GLY A 158 -11.59 0.76 5.23
CA GLY A 158 -11.16 -0.54 4.69
C GLY A 158 -11.67 -0.79 3.28
N THR A 159 -12.95 -0.47 3.03
CA THR A 159 -13.57 -0.64 1.71
C THR A 159 -12.98 0.32 0.68
N ALA A 160 -12.74 1.57 1.06
CA ALA A 160 -12.16 2.59 0.20
C ALA A 160 -10.75 2.20 -0.25
N VAL A 161 -9.89 1.75 0.67
CA VAL A 161 -8.53 1.29 0.34
C VAL A 161 -8.57 0.01 -0.49
N ALA A 162 -9.36 -1.00 -0.10
CA ALA A 162 -9.50 -2.26 -0.84
C ALA A 162 -9.94 -2.03 -2.30
N ARG A 163 -10.98 -1.21 -2.51
CA ARG A 163 -11.41 -0.84 -3.87
C ARG A 163 -10.36 -0.06 -4.64
N SER A 164 -9.62 0.82 -3.96
CA SER A 164 -8.58 1.63 -4.61
C SER A 164 -7.41 0.76 -5.08
N ILE A 165 -7.04 -0.28 -4.33
CA ILE A 165 -6.05 -1.29 -4.72
C ILE A 165 -6.56 -2.11 -5.91
N LEU A 166 -7.81 -2.60 -5.86
CA LEU A 166 -8.43 -3.40 -6.93
C LEU A 166 -8.71 -2.63 -8.23
N LYS A 167 -8.68 -1.30 -8.17
CA LYS A 167 -8.83 -0.38 -9.31
C LYS A 167 -7.50 0.22 -9.77
N LEU A 168 -6.37 -0.26 -9.28
CA LEU A 168 -5.07 0.22 -9.75
C LEU A 168 -4.97 0.06 -11.27
N ALA A 169 -4.59 1.14 -11.93
CA ALA A 169 -4.39 1.17 -13.37
C ALA A 169 -3.15 2.03 -13.66
N PRO A 170 -2.27 1.61 -14.59
CA PRO A 170 -1.17 2.45 -15.03
C PRO A 170 -1.67 3.80 -15.54
N ILE A 171 -1.12 4.88 -14.99
CA ILE A 171 -1.37 6.25 -15.43
C ILE A 171 -0.09 6.75 -16.08
N GLU A 172 -0.14 7.04 -17.39
CA GLU A 172 0.97 7.71 -18.07
C GLU A 172 1.10 9.14 -17.52
N SER A 173 2.21 9.40 -16.86
CA SER A 173 2.50 10.67 -16.22
C SER A 173 4.02 10.85 -16.15
N PRO A 174 4.52 12.09 -16.21
CA PRO A 174 5.90 12.34 -15.85
C PRO A 174 6.20 11.83 -14.44
N VAL A 175 7.40 11.28 -14.26
CA VAL A 175 7.89 10.79 -12.97
C VAL A 175 8.85 11.83 -12.41
N PHE A 176 8.63 12.20 -11.14
CA PHE A 176 9.43 13.23 -10.46
C PHE A 176 10.05 12.68 -9.18
N LEU A 177 11.19 13.26 -8.81
CA LEU A 177 11.74 13.14 -7.46
C LEU A 177 11.36 14.40 -6.68
N GLY A 178 10.61 14.23 -5.59
CA GLY A 178 10.12 15.34 -4.77
C GLY A 178 11.03 15.62 -3.57
N PHE A 179 11.34 16.89 -3.33
CA PHE A 179 12.10 17.35 -2.15
C PHE A 179 11.33 18.44 -1.39
N GLY A 180 11.44 18.42 -0.06
CA GLY A 180 10.82 19.40 0.83
C GLY A 180 9.37 19.07 1.21
N GLY A 181 8.81 19.90 2.09
CA GLY A 181 7.52 19.65 2.75
C GLY A 181 7.68 18.88 4.07
N GLY A 182 6.55 18.69 4.77
CA GLY A 182 6.48 17.82 5.94
C GLY A 182 6.16 16.37 5.55
N HIS A 183 5.86 15.55 6.55
CA HIS A 183 5.57 14.12 6.39
C HIS A 183 4.48 13.81 5.35
N TYR A 184 3.37 14.58 5.35
CA TYR A 184 2.25 14.39 4.41
C TYR A 184 2.42 15.07 3.03
N VAL A 185 3.61 15.61 2.70
CA VAL A 185 4.02 16.06 1.35
C VAL A 185 2.91 16.79 0.54
N ALA A 186 2.27 17.79 1.13
CA ALA A 186 1.03 18.39 0.60
C ALA A 186 1.15 18.94 -0.83
N ARG A 187 2.29 19.55 -1.18
CA ARG A 187 2.52 20.09 -2.54
C ARG A 187 2.68 18.97 -3.57
N GLN A 188 3.37 17.89 -3.21
CA GLN A 188 3.56 16.73 -4.05
C GLN A 188 2.24 15.99 -4.25
N THR A 189 1.43 15.87 -3.19
CA THR A 189 0.09 15.29 -3.26
C THR A 189 -0.79 16.05 -4.26
N ALA A 190 -0.73 17.39 -4.27
CA ALA A 190 -1.52 18.21 -5.21
C ALA A 190 -1.11 18.05 -6.69
N LEU A 191 -0.01 17.36 -7.00
CA LEU A 191 0.44 17.06 -8.35
C LEU A 191 0.03 15.66 -8.84
N LEU A 192 -0.52 14.82 -7.95
CA LEU A 192 -0.98 13.45 -8.25
C LEU A 192 -2.42 13.49 -8.78
#